data_AF-A0A6J6F9S9-F1
#
_entry.id   AF-A0A6J6F9S9-F1
#
_cell.length_a   1.000
_cell.length_b   1.000
_cell.length_c   1.000
_cell.angle_alpha   90.00
_cell.angle_beta   90.00
_cell.angle_gamma   90.00
#
_symmetry.space_group_name_H-M   'P 1'
#
loop_
_entity.id
_entity.type
_entity.pdbx_description
1 polymer ?
#
loop_
_entity_poly.entity_id
_entity_poly.type
_entity_poly.pdbx_seq_one_letter_code
_entity_poly.pdbx_strand_id
1 'polypeptide(L)'
;MWAAIIFALLALVSLPGALASGDEVVIVAWVAQTFLQLVLLPIIMVGQSVQGRKTEKRDDETHAAVMAAHKETQEILSEIHRLTAK
;
A
#
# COMPACT_ATOMS: atom_id res chain seq x y z
N MET A 1 -4.66 8.40 0.24
CA MET A 1 -4.30 9.51 1.16
C MET A 1 -5.48 10.43 1.47
N TRP A 2 -6.45 10.59 0.57
CA TRP A 2 -7.67 11.37 0.80
C TRP A 2 -8.51 10.89 2.01
N ALA A 3 -8.68 9.58 2.20
CA ALA A 3 -9.45 9.05 3.34
C ALA A 3 -8.88 9.47 4.70
N ALA A 4 -7.58 9.33 4.94
CA ALA A 4 -6.95 9.75 6.19
C ALA A 4 -7.13 11.26 6.46
N ILE A 5 -7.06 12.10 5.42
CA ILE A 5 -7.31 13.54 5.52
C ILE A 5 -8.77 13.80 5.90
N ILE A 6 -9.73 13.11 5.26
CA ILE A 6 -11.16 13.24 5.56
C ILE A 6 -11.47 12.83 7.01
N PHE A 7 -10.93 11.69 7.47
CA PHE A 7 -11.13 11.23 8.84
C PHE A 7 -10.46 12.14 9.88
N ALA A 8 -9.29 12.71 9.56
CA ALA A 8 -8.65 13.70 10.42
C ALA A 8 -9.51 14.98 10.54
N LEU A 9 -10.08 15.47 9.43
CA LEU A 9 -11.00 16.61 9.44
C LEU A 9 -12.30 16.30 10.21
N LEU A 10 -12.82 15.08 10.06
CA LEU A 10 -13.98 14.60 10.82
C LEU A 10 -13.69 14.55 12.32
N ALA A 11 -12.51 14.10 12.72
CA ALA A 11 -12.11 14.10 14.12
C ALA A 11 -12.11 15.52 14.69
N LEU A 12 -11.62 16.52 13.97
CA LEU A 12 -11.62 17.93 14.40
C LEU A 12 -13.02 18.47 14.76
N VAL A 13 -14.10 17.92 14.20
CA VAL A 13 -15.48 18.32 14.57
C VAL A 13 -15.79 18.02 16.04
N SER A 14 -15.16 16.99 16.62
CA SER A 14 -15.34 16.60 18.03
C SER A 14 -14.39 17.32 19.00
N LEU A 15 -13.37 18.02 18.49
CA LEU A 15 -12.41 18.81 19.27
C LEU A 15 -13.07 19.89 20.17
N PRO A 16 -14.03 20.72 19.71
CA PRO A 16 -14.65 21.73 20.58
C PRO A 16 -15.37 21.12 21.79
N GLY A 17 -15.90 19.89 21.68
CA GLY A 17 -16.51 19.19 22.80
C GLY A 17 -15.51 18.76 23.87
N ALA A 18 -14.30 18.35 23.46
CA ALA A 18 -13.22 18.01 24.38
C ALA A 18 -12.63 19.27 25.05
N LEU A 19 -12.45 20.35 24.30
CA LEU A 19 -11.95 21.62 24.83
C LEU A 19 -12.92 22.30 25.80
N ALA A 20 -14.23 22.15 25.56
CA ALA A 20 -15.27 22.68 26.46
C ALA A 20 -15.28 22.01 27.84
N SER A 21 -14.66 20.83 28.00
CA SER A 21 -14.57 20.16 29.30
C SER A 21 -13.61 20.83 30.27
N GLY A 22 -12.66 21.65 29.78
CA GLY A 22 -11.69 22.38 30.62
C GLY A 22 -10.68 21.49 31.36
N ASP A 23 -10.65 20.18 31.08
CA ASP A 23 -9.80 19.21 31.75
C ASP A 23 -8.70 18.71 30.79
N GLU A 24 -7.45 18.92 31.16
CA GLU A 24 -6.27 18.51 30.39
C GLU A 24 -6.26 17.00 30.13
N VAL A 25 -6.76 16.19 31.07
CA VAL A 25 -6.82 14.73 30.93
C VAL A 25 -7.80 14.34 29.82
N VAL A 26 -8.93 15.03 29.71
CA VAL A 26 -9.95 14.76 28.68
C VAL A 26 -9.43 15.10 27.28
N ILE A 27 -8.68 16.20 27.15
CA ILE A 27 -8.07 16.60 25.88
C ILE A 27 -7.05 15.54 25.44
N VAL A 28 -6.16 15.13 26.34
CA VAL A 28 -5.15 14.09 26.04
C VAL A 28 -5.83 12.75 25.72
N ALA A 29 -6.86 12.36 26.47
CA ALA A 29 -7.62 11.14 26.23
C ALA A 29 -8.32 11.17 24.86
N TRP A 30 -8.90 12.31 24.47
CA TRP A 30 -9.52 12.48 23.16
C TRP A 30 -8.50 12.33 22.01
N VAL A 31 -7.30 12.91 22.15
CA VAL A 31 -6.23 12.76 21.14
C VAL A 31 -5.78 11.29 21.05
N ALA A 32 -5.50 10.66 22.19
CA ALA A 32 -4.98 9.30 22.25
C ALA A 32 -5.99 8.24 21.78
N GLN A 33 -7.28 8.46 22.04
CA GLN A 33 -8.33 7.51 21.73
C GLN A 33 -9.07 7.87 20.45
N THR A 34 -9.90 8.92 20.48
CA THR A 34 -10.83 9.24 19.39
C THR A 34 -10.11 9.67 18.12
N PHE A 35 -9.15 10.59 18.22
CA PHE A 35 -8.39 11.05 17.06
C PHE A 35 -7.51 9.95 16.49
N LEU A 36 -6.69 9.31 17.33
CA LEU A 36 -5.77 8.28 16.88
C LEU A 36 -6.51 7.09 16.27
N GLN A 37 -7.58 6.58 16.89
CA GLN A 37 -8.33 5.44 16.35
C GLN A 37 -8.97 5.73 14.98
N LEU A 38 -9.60 6.89 14.80
CA LEU A 38 -10.25 7.26 13.54
C LEU A 38 -9.25 7.44 12.39
N VAL A 39 -8.04 7.90 12.70
CA VAL A 39 -7.01 8.18 11.70
C VAL A 39 -6.11 6.97 11.43
N LEU A 40 -5.93 6.08 12.40
CA LEU A 40 -5.00 4.94 12.32
C LEU A 40 -5.39 3.91 11.24
N LEU A 41 -6.67 3.51 11.17
CA LEU A 41 -7.13 2.51 10.19
C LEU A 41 -6.94 2.98 8.73
N PRO A 42 -7.37 4.19 8.32
CA PRO A 42 -7.13 4.71 6.96
C PRO A 42 -5.64 4.84 6.62
N ILE A 43 -4.79 5.22 7.58
CA ILE A 43 -3.34 5.34 7.35
C ILE A 43 -2.72 3.97 7.06
N ILE A 44 -3.05 2.95 7.87
CA ILE A 44 -2.56 1.58 7.67
C ILE A 44 -2.98 1.07 6.29
N MET A 45 -4.24 1.23 5.92
CA MET A 45 -4.78 0.81 4.62
C MET A 45 -4.03 1.47 3.46
N VAL A 46 -3.74 2.77 3.54
CA VAL A 46 -2.95 3.45 2.51
C VAL A 46 -1.51 2.93 2.47
N GLY A 47 -0.89 2.69 3.64
CA GLY A 47 0.46 2.13 3.74
C GLY A 47 0.58 0.76 3.06
N GLN A 48 -0.41 -0.10 3.22
CA GLN A 48 -0.48 -1.38 2.51
C GLN A 48 -0.68 -1.20 1.01
N SER A 49 -1.55 -0.29 0.58
CA SER A 49 -1.78 -0.02 -0.86
C SER A 49 -0.53 0.51 -1.58
N VAL A 50 0.27 1.35 -0.91
CA VAL A 50 1.50 1.92 -1.47
C VAL A 50 2.56 0.84 -1.64
N GLN A 51 2.66 -0.09 -0.69
CA GLN A 51 3.56 -1.23 -0.78
C GLN A 51 3.14 -2.19 -1.92
N GLY A 52 1.84 -2.47 -2.05
CA GLY A 52 1.31 -3.31 -3.12
C GLY A 52 1.65 -2.80 -4.53
N ARG A 53 1.52 -1.50 -4.79
CA ARG A 53 1.90 -0.90 -6.09
C ARG A 53 3.39 -1.00 -6.42
N LYS A 54 4.26 -1.06 -5.40
CA LYS A 54 5.71 -1.28 -5.61
C LYS A 54 6.00 -2.73 -5.94
N THR A 55 5.29 -3.66 -5.30
CA THR A 55 5.37 -5.09 -5.61
C THR A 55 4.88 -5.35 -7.03
N GLU A 56 3.73 -4.81 -7.42
CA GLU A 56 3.15 -4.98 -8.76
C GLU A 56 4.12 -4.58 -9.88
N LYS A 57 4.78 -3.42 -9.77
CA LYS A 57 5.82 -3.01 -10.74
C LYS A 57 6.97 -4.00 -10.85
N ARG A 58 7.41 -4.54 -9.71
CA ARG A 58 8.53 -5.47 -9.64
C ARG A 58 8.13 -6.84 -10.17
N ASP A 59 6.87 -7.23 -9.97
CA ASP A 59 6.29 -8.45 -10.51
C ASP A 59 6.17 -8.33 -12.04
N ASP A 60 5.74 -7.18 -12.58
CA ASP A 60 5.70 -6.94 -14.04
C ASP A 60 7.08 -7.05 -14.69
N GLU A 61 8.10 -6.40 -14.10
CA GLU A 61 9.50 -6.50 -14.57
C GLU A 61 10.01 -7.94 -14.52
N THR A 62 9.71 -8.65 -13.44
CA THR A 62 10.11 -10.06 -13.28
C THR A 62 9.39 -10.96 -14.29
N HIS A 63 8.09 -10.75 -14.50
CA HIS A 63 7.31 -11.45 -15.51
C HIS A 63 7.89 -11.25 -16.91
N ALA A 64 8.23 -10.02 -17.28
CA ALA A 64 8.84 -9.72 -18.57
C ALA A 64 10.20 -10.42 -18.74
N ALA A 65 11.05 -10.40 -17.71
CA ALA A 65 12.35 -11.07 -17.73
C ALA A 65 12.22 -12.61 -17.88
N VAL A 66 11.29 -13.23 -17.15
CA VAL A 66 11.01 -14.67 -17.25
C VAL A 66 10.52 -15.04 -18.65
N MET A 67 9.63 -14.24 -19.24
CA MET A 67 9.14 -14.49 -20.60
C MET A 67 10.24 -14.39 -21.66
N ALA A 68 11.17 -13.43 -21.51
CA ALA A 68 12.32 -13.31 -22.40
C ALA A 68 13.23 -14.54 -22.32
N ALA A 69 13.59 -14.98 -21.11
CA ALA A 69 14.40 -16.17 -20.90
C ALA A 69 13.73 -17.45 -21.43
N HIS A 70 12.39 -17.55 -21.30
CA HIS A 70 11.64 -18.67 -21.84
C HIS A 70 11.72 -18.73 -23.37
N LYS A 71 11.58 -17.58 -24.03
CA LYS A 71 11.70 -17.48 -25.49
C LYS A 71 13.09 -17.85 -25.98
N GLU A 72 14.13 -17.35 -25.33
CA GLU A 72 15.53 -17.69 -25.64
C GLU A 72 15.77 -19.21 -25.51
N THR A 73 15.24 -19.82 -24.45
CA THR A 73 15.33 -21.28 -24.25
C THR A 73 14.63 -22.07 -25.36
N GLN A 74 13.46 -21.61 -25.80
CA GLN A 74 12.72 -22.21 -26.94
C GLN A 74 13.50 -22.08 -28.25
N GLU A 75 14.11 -20.93 -28.50
CA GLU A 75 14.94 -20.69 -29.68
C GLU A 75 16.14 -21.64 -29.71
N ILE A 76 16.88 -21.72 -28.60
CA ILE A 76 18.01 -22.66 -28.45
C ILE A 76 17.55 -24.11 -28.68
N LEU A 77 16.42 -24.51 -28.09
CA LEU A 77 15.89 -25.86 -28.25
C LEU A 77 15.55 -26.15 -29.72
N SER A 78 14.94 -25.19 -30.41
CA SER A 78 14.59 -25.32 -31.83
C SER A 78 15.84 -25.45 -32.73
N GLU A 79 16.91 -24.72 -32.39
CA GLU A 79 18.16 -24.75 -33.12
C GLU A 79 18.90 -26.08 -32.93
N ILE A 80 18.95 -26.59 -31.70
CA ILE A 80 19.48 -27.94 -31.40
C ILE A 80 18.68 -29.01 -32.14
N HIS A 81 17.34 -28.91 -32.16
CA HIS A 81 16.51 -29.88 -32.86
C HIS A 81 16.80 -29.88 -34.37
N ARG A 82 16.99 -28.69 -34.94
CA ARG A 82 17.33 -28.51 -36.36
C ARG A 82 18.71 -29.09 -36.70
N LEU A 83 19.67 -28.98 -35.79
CA LEU A 83 21.01 -29.56 -35.96
C LEU A 83 21.00 -31.09 -35.80
N THR A 84 20.16 -31.62 -34.90
CA THR A 84 20.05 -33.07 -34.65
C THR A 84 19.24 -33.79 -35.74
N ALA A 85 18.33 -33.10 -36.41
CA ALA A 85 17.50 -33.66 -37.48
C ALA A 85 18.19 -33.73 -38.87
N LYS A 86 19.49 -33.37 -38.94
CA LYS A 86 20.28 -33.33 -40.17
C LYS A 86 21.42 -34.34 -40.10
#